data_AF-A0AAW3BIL5-F1
#
_entry.id   AF-A0AAW3BIL5-F1
#
_cell.length_a   1.000
_cell.length_b   1.000
_cell.length_c   1.000
_cell.angle_alpha   90.00
_cell.angle_beta   90.00
_cell.angle_gamma   90.00
#
_symmetry.space_group_name_H-M   'P 1'
#
loop_
_entity.id
_entity.type
_entity.pdbx_description
1 polymer ?
#
loop_
_entity_poly.entity_id
_entity_poly.type
_entity_poly.pdbx_seq_one_letter_code
_entity_poly.pdbx_strand_id
1 'polypeptide(L)'
;MSFTLMACTDIRGQKVNVELPFQQPPDSMEALRGALEHIFREEEEAIKYAKGYTDTRPCEPFTIIRLQRYNDDSQSWEDLTSIDVLQTYDQLYVFRKNSTKADISPQRELPLPRISDFFYDLKASASLRTPRRSSRVKENGTAAALAPTSVGYGGSVSPNHVRRSGGSPYRASGASSSAPPPRRPEHYHVDDPYPASAVPPTNIAAVPVPQPPSSSFYYKERTTPERVEYLFSLGKQSTNGAMLTEKAFVHIFRMASVAFPVEVLQDLFAYFATRGDGGAGTATMSTKDFQEFATYFPVLVNIAYQRITNQHREEAIRAAQLENSKQVKHARRQLEELAAQLAAARKEMQQTEQRQARLQEDLYELNMQRDPGYCQEEQALLDKEVSVFKYRERLSREERDYERLAIERRKRAVASSTRARSNSPQGGYDSSRYGPRD
;
A
#
# COMPACT_ATOMS: atom_id res chain seq x y z
N MET A 1 -5.98 0.23 -35.49
CA MET A 1 -5.31 -0.53 -34.40
C MET A 1 -4.26 0.39 -33.81
N SER A 2 -4.18 0.52 -32.49
CA SER A 2 -3.15 1.33 -31.81
C SER A 2 -1.86 0.52 -31.68
N PHE A 3 -0.73 1.17 -31.89
CA PHE A 3 0.60 0.62 -31.65
C PHE A 3 1.06 1.07 -30.26
N THR A 4 0.93 0.21 -29.27
CA THR A 4 1.28 0.53 -27.88
C THR A 4 2.72 0.14 -27.57
N LEU A 5 3.48 1.01 -26.90
CA LEU A 5 4.77 0.68 -26.29
C LEU A 5 4.71 0.87 -24.78
N MET A 6 5.53 0.13 -24.03
CA MET A 6 5.75 0.37 -22.60
C MET A 6 7.15 0.94 -22.42
N ALA A 7 7.29 2.01 -21.64
CA ALA A 7 8.59 2.63 -21.40
C ALA A 7 8.78 2.92 -19.92
N CYS A 8 9.95 2.54 -19.40
CA CYS A 8 10.30 2.78 -18.01
C CYS A 8 11.62 3.55 -17.85
N THR A 9 11.74 4.28 -16.76
CA THR A 9 12.95 5.04 -16.40
C THR A 9 12.99 5.31 -14.90
N ASP A 10 14.16 5.71 -14.40
CA ASP A 10 14.36 6.12 -13.02
C ASP A 10 14.38 7.66 -12.93
N ILE A 11 13.48 8.22 -12.13
CA ILE A 11 13.38 9.67 -11.90
C ILE A 11 13.33 9.92 -10.40
N ARG A 12 14.31 10.66 -9.87
CA ARG A 12 14.35 11.10 -8.45
C ARG A 12 14.08 9.97 -7.43
N GLY A 13 14.69 8.81 -7.66
CA GLY A 13 14.61 7.63 -6.80
C GLY A 13 13.37 6.78 -7.00
N GLN A 14 12.53 7.09 -7.99
CA GLN A 14 11.30 6.35 -8.32
C GLN A 14 11.39 5.73 -9.71
N LYS A 15 11.00 4.46 -9.82
CA LYS A 15 10.75 3.82 -11.11
C LYS A 15 9.41 4.28 -11.65
N VAL A 16 9.44 4.83 -12.85
CA VAL A 16 8.25 5.21 -13.61
C VAL A 16 8.12 4.22 -14.76
N ASN A 17 6.93 3.64 -14.96
CA ASN A 17 6.63 2.76 -16.09
C ASN A 17 5.34 3.23 -16.74
N VAL A 18 5.41 3.65 -18.00
CA VAL A 18 4.30 4.26 -18.73
C VAL A 18 3.92 3.49 -19.99
N GLU A 19 2.63 3.41 -20.25
CA GLU A 19 2.04 2.87 -21.47
C GLU A 19 1.79 4.02 -22.46
N LEU A 20 2.23 3.81 -23.70
CA LEU A 20 2.31 4.82 -24.76
C LEU A 20 1.54 4.35 -25.99
N PRO A 21 0.24 4.65 -26.10
CA PRO A 21 -0.61 4.18 -27.19
C PRO A 21 -0.44 5.05 -28.45
N PHE A 22 0.54 4.75 -29.30
CA PHE A 22 0.69 5.43 -30.58
C PHE A 22 -0.42 5.05 -31.58
N GLN A 23 -0.79 5.98 -32.45
CA GLN A 23 -1.76 5.69 -33.51
C GLN A 23 -1.18 4.79 -34.61
N GLN A 24 0.12 4.92 -34.84
CA GLN A 24 0.95 4.14 -35.77
C GLN A 24 2.34 3.97 -35.15
N PRO A 25 3.16 3.00 -35.59
CA PRO A 25 4.55 2.90 -35.16
C PRO A 25 5.28 4.24 -35.37
N PRO A 26 6.20 4.64 -34.45
CA PRO A 26 6.97 5.87 -34.60
C PRO A 26 7.73 5.92 -35.94
N ASP A 27 7.77 7.08 -36.61
CA ASP A 27 8.37 7.20 -37.95
C ASP A 27 9.91 7.14 -37.96
N SER A 28 10.56 7.64 -36.89
CA SER A 28 12.02 7.67 -36.76
C SER A 28 12.50 7.54 -35.30
N MET A 29 13.73 7.06 -35.10
CA MET A 29 14.29 6.90 -33.75
C MET A 29 14.37 8.25 -33.05
N GLU A 30 14.55 9.34 -33.79
CA GLU A 30 14.46 10.69 -33.22
C GLU A 30 13.04 11.05 -32.81
N ALA A 31 12.02 10.66 -33.57
CA ALA A 31 10.62 10.89 -33.22
C ALA A 31 10.24 10.16 -31.91
N LEU A 32 10.66 8.89 -31.78
CA LEU A 32 10.46 8.13 -30.54
C LEU A 32 11.20 8.76 -29.36
N ARG A 33 12.48 9.12 -29.53
CA ARG A 33 13.26 9.80 -28.48
C ARG A 33 12.64 11.13 -28.07
N GLY A 34 12.22 11.95 -29.04
CA GLY A 34 11.57 13.23 -28.77
C GLY A 34 10.26 13.08 -28.01
N ALA A 35 9.45 12.08 -28.34
CA ALA A 35 8.23 11.78 -27.61
C ALA A 35 8.52 11.34 -26.16
N LEU A 36 9.45 10.40 -25.97
CA LEU A 36 9.85 9.92 -24.64
C LEU A 36 10.47 11.03 -23.78
N GLU A 37 11.34 11.88 -24.36
CA GLU A 37 11.94 13.01 -23.67
C GLU A 37 10.90 14.04 -23.20
N HIS A 38 9.88 14.29 -24.01
CA HIS A 38 8.79 15.18 -23.63
C HIS A 38 7.98 14.60 -22.47
N ILE A 39 7.54 13.34 -22.59
CA ILE A 39 6.70 12.68 -21.59
C ILE A 39 7.43 12.56 -20.26
N PHE A 40 8.67 12.06 -20.25
CA PHE A 40 9.43 11.89 -19.01
C PHE A 40 9.86 13.22 -18.38
N ARG A 41 9.92 14.30 -19.15
CA ARG A 41 10.13 15.66 -18.62
C ARG A 41 8.90 16.14 -17.85
N GLU A 42 7.71 15.96 -18.41
CA GLU A 42 6.46 16.32 -17.72
C GLU A 42 6.22 15.44 -16.48
N GLU A 43 6.53 14.13 -16.57
CA GLU A 43 6.51 13.23 -15.42
C GLU A 43 7.52 13.66 -14.33
N GLU A 44 8.71 14.14 -14.71
CA GLU A 44 9.69 14.69 -13.76
C GLU A 44 9.15 15.93 -13.06
N GLU A 45 8.52 16.86 -13.78
CA GLU A 45 7.89 18.06 -13.21
C GLU A 45 6.71 17.71 -12.29
N ALA A 46 5.89 16.73 -12.66
CA ALA A 46 4.79 16.24 -11.83
C ALA A 46 5.30 15.63 -10.51
N ILE A 47 6.37 14.84 -10.55
CA ILE A 47 7.01 14.28 -9.35
C ILE A 47 7.62 15.38 -8.48
N LYS A 48 8.24 16.42 -9.09
CA LYS A 48 8.74 17.60 -8.35
C LYS A 48 7.63 18.30 -7.59
N TYR A 49 6.52 18.58 -8.28
CA TYR A 49 5.36 19.25 -7.70
C TYR A 49 4.75 18.43 -6.56
N ALA A 50 4.53 17.13 -6.78
CA ALA A 50 3.95 16.23 -5.77
C ALA A 50 4.81 16.10 -4.50
N LYS A 51 6.14 16.12 -4.63
CA LYS A 51 7.08 16.05 -3.50
C LYS A 51 7.40 17.40 -2.86
N GLY A 52 6.79 18.49 -3.33
CA GLY A 52 7.01 19.83 -2.79
C GLY A 52 8.42 20.37 -3.01
N TYR A 53 9.14 19.90 -4.03
CA TYR A 53 10.46 20.44 -4.36
C TYR A 53 10.30 21.84 -4.97
N THR A 54 10.64 22.87 -4.21
CA THR A 54 10.65 24.28 -4.66
C THR A 54 12.00 24.72 -5.23
N ASP A 55 12.86 23.78 -5.63
CA ASP A 55 14.17 24.13 -6.16
C ASP A 55 14.00 24.88 -7.50
N THR A 56 14.21 26.19 -7.46
CA THR A 56 14.11 27.12 -8.60
C THR A 56 15.26 26.96 -9.61
N ARG A 57 16.16 25.99 -9.39
CA ARG A 57 17.25 25.72 -10.34
C ARG A 57 16.67 25.07 -11.61
N PRO A 58 16.99 25.59 -12.80
CA PRO A 58 16.61 24.94 -14.05
C PRO A 58 17.25 23.55 -14.05
N CYS A 59 16.42 22.52 -13.87
CA CYS A 59 16.87 21.14 -14.03
C CYS A 59 17.29 20.97 -15.49
N GLU A 60 18.44 20.33 -15.71
CA GLU A 60 18.87 20.01 -17.07
C GLU A 60 17.78 19.19 -17.77
N PRO A 61 17.49 19.49 -19.05
CA PRO A 61 16.41 18.84 -19.77
C PRO A 61 16.58 17.32 -19.75
N PHE A 62 15.49 16.60 -19.50
CA PHE A 62 15.48 15.14 -19.62
C PHE A 62 15.94 14.78 -21.04
N THR A 63 17.13 14.19 -21.13
CA THR A 63 17.81 13.86 -22.39
C THR A 63 18.20 12.40 -22.34
N ILE A 64 17.83 11.66 -23.39
CA ILE A 64 18.05 10.21 -23.47
C ILE A 64 19.45 9.95 -24.00
N ILE A 65 20.23 9.12 -23.30
CA ILE A 65 21.54 8.65 -23.79
C ILE A 65 21.42 7.30 -24.48
N ARG A 66 20.59 6.41 -23.93
CA ARG A 66 20.47 5.02 -24.36
C ARG A 66 19.04 4.54 -24.18
N LEU A 67 18.57 3.78 -25.16
CA LEU A 67 17.30 3.06 -25.13
C LEU A 67 17.61 1.58 -25.20
N GLN A 68 17.02 0.81 -24.31
CA GLN A 68 17.08 -0.65 -24.36
C GLN A 68 15.69 -1.21 -24.50
N ARG A 69 15.56 -2.32 -25.22
CA ARG A 69 14.35 -3.09 -25.40
C ARG A 69 14.53 -4.42 -24.69
N TYR A 70 13.53 -4.84 -23.93
CA TYR A 70 13.50 -6.19 -23.39
C TYR A 70 13.10 -7.13 -24.51
N ASN A 71 13.97 -8.08 -24.83
CA ASN A 71 13.68 -9.12 -25.81
C ASN A 71 13.20 -10.36 -25.08
N ASP A 72 11.92 -10.70 -25.23
CA ASP A 72 11.29 -11.85 -24.57
C ASP A 72 11.91 -13.19 -25.00
N ASP A 73 12.40 -13.28 -26.24
CA ASP A 73 13.00 -14.51 -26.77
C ASP A 73 14.38 -14.77 -26.15
N SER A 74 15.20 -13.72 -25.98
CA SER A 74 16.53 -13.80 -25.38
C SER A 74 16.54 -13.58 -23.87
N GLN A 75 15.39 -13.20 -23.28
CA GLN A 75 15.21 -12.78 -21.89
C GLN A 75 16.23 -11.74 -21.42
N SER A 76 16.66 -10.87 -22.33
CA SER A 76 17.75 -9.91 -22.08
C SER A 76 17.42 -8.51 -22.60
N TRP A 77 18.10 -7.52 -22.03
CA TRP A 77 17.99 -6.13 -22.47
C TRP A 77 18.96 -5.89 -23.63
N GLU A 78 18.42 -5.53 -24.79
CA GLU A 78 19.18 -5.26 -26.01
C GLU A 78 19.11 -3.77 -26.36
N ASP A 79 20.16 -3.24 -26.98
CA ASP A 79 20.17 -1.84 -27.39
C ASP A 79 19.26 -1.61 -28.58
N LEU A 80 18.37 -0.63 -28.45
CA LEU A 80 17.46 -0.25 -29.51
C LEU A 80 18.18 0.64 -30.53
N THR A 81 18.55 0.05 -31.68
CA THR A 81 19.30 0.70 -32.75
C THR A 81 18.44 1.10 -33.96
N SER A 82 17.33 0.41 -34.21
CA SER A 82 16.35 0.72 -35.27
C SER A 82 14.92 0.71 -34.71
N ILE A 83 13.98 1.36 -35.39
CA ILE A 83 12.55 1.23 -35.10
C ILE A 83 11.99 -0.09 -35.61
N ASP A 84 12.52 -0.63 -36.69
CA ASP A 84 11.90 -1.78 -37.39
C ASP A 84 11.82 -3.03 -36.50
N VAL A 85 12.60 -3.06 -35.42
CA VAL A 85 12.60 -4.14 -34.42
C VAL A 85 11.55 -3.96 -33.32
N LEU A 86 10.85 -2.82 -33.29
CA LEU A 86 9.82 -2.54 -32.30
C LEU A 86 8.52 -3.27 -32.63
N GLN A 87 8.00 -3.97 -31.65
CA GLN A 87 6.70 -4.62 -31.70
C GLN A 87 5.73 -3.97 -30.72
N THR A 88 4.43 -4.22 -30.95
CA THR A 88 3.39 -3.76 -30.04
C THR A 88 3.56 -4.46 -28.69
N TYR A 89 3.51 -3.68 -27.61
CA TYR A 89 3.78 -4.08 -26.23
C TYR A 89 5.24 -4.43 -25.92
N ASP A 90 6.20 -3.93 -26.70
CA ASP A 90 7.61 -4.00 -26.28
C ASP A 90 7.85 -3.14 -25.03
N GLN A 91 8.63 -3.68 -24.08
CA GLN A 91 9.10 -2.96 -22.90
C GLN A 91 10.45 -2.28 -23.19
N LEU A 92 10.48 -0.96 -23.04
CA LEU A 92 11.66 -0.12 -23.20
C LEU A 92 12.18 0.36 -21.84
N TYR A 93 13.51 0.42 -21.71
CA TYR A 93 14.20 1.08 -20.61
C TYR A 93 14.94 2.31 -21.14
N VAL A 94 14.67 3.46 -20.51
CA VAL A 94 15.18 4.75 -20.94
C VAL A 94 16.24 5.24 -19.97
N PHE A 95 17.48 5.35 -20.44
CA PHE A 95 18.59 5.88 -19.66
C PHE A 95 18.75 7.38 -19.91
N ARG A 96 18.82 8.15 -18.83
CA ARG A 96 19.11 9.59 -18.84
C ARG A 96 20.62 9.84 -18.97
N LYS A 97 21.00 10.83 -19.78
CA LYS A 97 22.42 11.22 -20.00
C LYS A 97 23.17 11.64 -18.74
N ASN A 98 22.52 12.41 -17.87
CA ASN A 98 23.13 12.96 -16.65
C ASN A 98 22.45 12.41 -15.39
N SER A 99 22.20 11.10 -15.35
CA SER A 99 21.59 10.46 -14.18
C SER A 99 22.52 10.54 -12.98
N THR A 100 22.05 11.10 -11.87
CA THR A 100 22.77 11.09 -10.59
C THR A 100 22.38 9.85 -9.77
N LYS A 101 23.16 9.51 -8.74
CA LYS A 101 22.82 8.41 -7.83
C LYS A 101 21.47 8.63 -7.11
N ALA A 102 21.02 9.88 -6.99
CA ALA A 102 19.73 10.22 -6.39
C ALA A 102 18.54 9.97 -7.34
N ASP A 103 18.79 9.79 -8.64
CA ASP A 103 17.74 9.49 -9.61
C ASP A 103 17.41 8.00 -9.65
N ILE A 104 18.41 7.15 -9.40
CA ILE A 104 18.30 5.69 -9.47
C ILE A 104 17.40 5.19 -8.34
N SER A 105 16.35 4.46 -8.69
CA SER A 105 15.46 3.86 -7.70
C SER A 105 16.13 2.65 -7.02
N PRO A 106 15.97 2.48 -5.69
CA PRO A 106 16.41 1.25 -5.02
C PRO A 106 15.52 0.04 -5.33
N GLN A 107 14.34 0.24 -5.93
CA GLN A 107 13.42 -0.82 -6.29
C GLN A 107 13.95 -1.61 -7.50
N ARG A 108 14.01 -2.95 -7.41
CA ARG A 108 14.47 -3.81 -8.52
C ARG A 108 13.38 -4.12 -9.54
N GLU A 109 12.14 -4.25 -9.09
CA GLU A 109 11.01 -4.62 -9.94
C GLU A 109 10.41 -3.41 -10.65
N LEU A 110 9.96 -3.58 -11.90
CA LEU A 110 9.24 -2.55 -12.64
C LEU A 110 7.79 -2.47 -12.13
N PRO A 111 7.26 -1.28 -11.79
CA PRO A 111 5.85 -1.14 -11.45
C PRO A 111 4.96 -1.44 -12.66
N LEU A 112 3.67 -1.72 -12.41
CA LEU A 112 2.68 -1.93 -13.47
C LEU A 112 2.66 -0.72 -14.42
N PRO A 113 2.70 -0.94 -15.76
CA PRO A 113 2.56 0.14 -16.73
C PRO A 113 1.27 0.91 -16.49
N ARG A 114 1.36 2.24 -16.42
CA ARG A 114 0.19 3.13 -16.38
C ARG A 114 0.16 4.04 -17.61
N ILE A 115 -1.01 4.42 -18.08
CA ILE A 115 -1.11 5.43 -19.15
C ILE A 115 -0.55 6.76 -18.60
N SER A 116 0.33 7.43 -19.35
CA SER A 116 0.83 8.75 -18.95
C SER A 116 -0.21 9.82 -19.27
N ASP A 117 -0.49 10.70 -18.30
CA ASP A 117 -1.39 11.85 -18.48
C ASP A 117 -0.86 12.85 -19.52
N PHE A 118 0.45 12.82 -19.78
CA PHE A 118 1.16 13.73 -20.69
C PHE A 118 1.29 13.20 -22.11
N PHE A 119 0.81 11.98 -22.38
CA PHE A 119 0.91 11.36 -23.71
C PHE A 119 0.02 12.07 -24.76
N TYR A 120 -1.17 12.50 -24.36
CA TYR A 120 -2.14 13.12 -25.28
C TYR A 120 -1.86 14.61 -25.56
N ASP A 121 -0.98 15.24 -24.77
CA ASP A 121 -0.62 16.66 -24.90
C ASP A 121 0.43 16.91 -26.01
N LEU A 122 1.02 15.86 -26.58
CA LEU A 122 1.92 15.96 -27.74
C LEU A 122 1.27 16.59 -28.98
N LYS A 123 -0.06 16.47 -29.13
CA LYS A 123 -0.78 17.14 -30.24
C LYS A 123 -1.06 18.62 -29.96
N ALA A 124 -1.02 19.06 -28.71
CA ALA A 124 -1.18 20.47 -28.35
C ALA A 124 0.14 21.25 -28.41
N SER A 125 1.28 20.60 -28.16
CA SER A 125 2.59 21.25 -28.11
C SER A 125 3.22 21.58 -29.50
N ALA A 126 2.69 21.02 -30.59
CA ALA A 126 3.08 21.39 -31.96
C ALA A 126 2.51 22.75 -32.41
N SER A 127 1.54 23.32 -31.69
CA SER A 127 0.97 24.63 -31.95
C SER A 127 1.16 25.52 -30.73
N LEU A 128 2.12 26.45 -30.82
CA LEU A 128 2.34 27.66 -30.00
C LEU A 128 3.66 27.68 -29.22
N ARG A 129 4.76 27.89 -29.97
CA ARG A 129 5.76 28.87 -29.53
C ARG A 129 5.28 30.26 -29.94
N THR A 130 4.56 30.96 -29.07
CA THR A 130 4.66 32.43 -28.93
C THR A 130 4.36 32.83 -27.49
N PRO A 131 5.12 33.77 -26.91
CA PRO A 131 4.87 34.24 -25.56
C PRO A 131 3.76 35.30 -25.63
N ARG A 132 2.60 35.06 -25.01
CA ARG A 132 1.62 36.13 -24.81
C ARG A 132 1.17 36.25 -23.36
N ARG A 133 1.86 37.19 -22.72
CA ARG A 133 1.48 38.01 -21.58
C ARG A 133 -0.04 38.30 -21.55
N SER A 134 -0.59 38.16 -20.34
CA SER A 134 -1.60 39.05 -19.74
C SER A 134 -3.05 39.04 -20.26
N SER A 135 -3.90 38.82 -19.24
CA SER A 135 -5.12 39.57 -18.89
C SER A 135 -6.46 39.26 -19.58
N ARG A 136 -7.33 38.72 -18.71
CA ARG A 136 -8.61 39.28 -18.25
C ARG A 136 -9.89 38.99 -19.05
N VAL A 137 -10.87 38.55 -18.24
CA VAL A 137 -12.32 38.82 -18.26
C VAL A 137 -13.09 37.98 -19.28
N LYS A 138 -14.02 37.07 -18.92
CA LYS A 138 -15.22 37.01 -18.04
C LYS A 138 -16.46 36.95 -18.96
N GLU A 139 -17.43 36.12 -18.52
CA GLU A 139 -18.84 36.05 -18.97
C GLU A 139 -19.10 35.25 -20.25
N ASN A 140 -20.17 34.44 -20.39
CA ASN A 140 -21.28 34.01 -19.52
C ASN A 140 -22.00 32.85 -20.24
N GLY A 141 -22.81 32.06 -19.52
CA GLY A 141 -23.93 31.28 -20.09
C GLY A 141 -23.98 29.81 -19.67
N THR A 142 -24.56 29.51 -18.50
CA THR A 142 -25.93 28.94 -18.32
C THR A 142 -26.06 27.43 -18.57
N ALA A 143 -26.33 26.69 -17.50
CA ALA A 143 -27.17 25.49 -17.52
C ALA A 143 -27.94 25.37 -16.21
N ALA A 144 -29.16 24.86 -16.33
CA ALA A 144 -30.29 25.04 -15.44
C ALA A 144 -30.23 24.28 -14.12
N ALA A 145 -31.02 24.81 -13.18
CA ALA A 145 -31.35 24.27 -11.89
C ALA A 145 -32.34 23.10 -11.96
N LEU A 146 -32.26 22.22 -10.97
CA LEU A 146 -33.44 21.67 -10.28
C LEU A 146 -33.12 21.62 -8.77
N ALA A 147 -33.96 22.29 -7.99
CA ALA A 147 -33.96 22.32 -6.52
C ALA A 147 -34.50 20.99 -5.93
N PRO A 148 -34.45 20.79 -4.60
CA PRO A 148 -35.49 21.39 -3.77
C PRO A 148 -34.99 22.11 -2.51
N THR A 149 -35.78 23.14 -2.19
CA THR A 149 -35.88 23.97 -0.99
C THR A 149 -36.22 23.21 0.28
N SER A 150 -35.69 23.69 1.43
CA SER A 150 -36.48 23.95 2.63
C SER A 150 -35.65 24.60 3.77
N VAL A 151 -35.87 25.90 3.99
CA VAL A 151 -36.06 26.64 5.28
C VAL A 151 -35.00 26.44 6.39
N GLY A 152 -34.33 27.44 6.99
CA GLY A 152 -34.53 28.89 7.05
C GLY A 152 -34.87 29.38 8.46
N TYR A 153 -33.87 29.58 9.33
CA TYR A 153 -33.83 30.44 10.53
C TYR A 153 -32.32 30.63 10.83
N GLY A 154 -31.68 31.78 11.05
CA GLY A 154 -32.08 33.16 11.30
C GLY A 154 -31.08 33.74 12.34
N GLY A 155 -30.38 34.84 12.01
CA GLY A 155 -29.55 35.64 12.94
C GLY A 155 -28.04 35.33 12.85
N SER A 156 -27.18 36.14 12.21
CA SER A 156 -26.73 37.51 12.54
C SER A 156 -25.90 37.61 13.83
N VAL A 157 -24.65 38.06 13.66
CA VAL A 157 -23.93 39.13 14.39
C VAL A 157 -22.45 38.76 14.55
N SER A 158 -21.61 39.47 13.79
CA SER A 158 -20.23 39.79 14.15
C SER A 158 -20.25 41.10 14.95
N PRO A 159 -19.31 41.36 15.88
CA PRO A 159 -18.28 42.35 15.52
C PRO A 159 -16.91 42.28 16.27
N ASN A 160 -15.86 42.61 15.50
CA ASN A 160 -14.76 43.55 15.74
C ASN A 160 -13.72 43.45 16.90
N HIS A 161 -12.54 43.97 16.50
CA HIS A 161 -11.42 44.56 17.27
C HIS A 161 -10.41 43.54 17.85
N VAL A 162 -9.08 43.71 17.78
CA VAL A 162 -8.23 44.90 17.92
C VAL A 162 -6.91 44.76 17.13
N ARG A 163 -6.47 45.92 16.64
CA ARG A 163 -5.23 46.34 16.00
C ARG A 163 -4.12 46.57 17.04
N ARG A 164 -2.87 46.13 16.82
CA ARG A 164 -1.68 46.84 17.35
C ARG A 164 -0.48 46.75 16.40
N SER A 165 0.10 47.93 16.21
CA SER A 165 1.23 48.30 15.35
C SER A 165 2.55 48.44 16.15
N GLY A 166 3.67 48.48 15.42
CA GLY A 166 4.98 49.03 15.81
C GLY A 166 6.09 48.01 15.55
N GLY A 167 7.09 48.15 14.66
CA GLY A 167 7.78 49.34 14.15
C GLY A 167 8.62 49.95 15.26
N SER A 168 9.97 49.80 15.33
CA SER A 168 10.98 50.55 14.56
C SER A 168 12.42 50.27 15.17
N PRO A 169 13.55 50.90 14.77
CA PRO A 169 14.71 50.22 14.14
C PRO A 169 16.12 50.64 14.69
N TYR A 170 17.18 50.34 13.90
CA TYR A 170 18.60 50.78 13.97
C TYR A 170 19.49 50.02 14.97
N ARG A 171 20.77 49.70 14.72
CA ARG A 171 21.80 50.30 13.83
C ARG A 171 23.01 49.35 13.67
N ALA A 172 23.62 49.33 12.47
CA ALA A 172 25.06 49.38 12.08
C ALA A 172 26.13 48.59 12.88
N SER A 173 27.29 48.18 12.37
CA SER A 173 27.99 48.14 11.07
C SER A 173 29.36 47.47 11.36
N GLY A 174 30.03 46.96 10.33
CA GLY A 174 31.50 46.78 10.32
C GLY A 174 31.92 45.31 10.33
N ALA A 175 32.19 44.66 9.20
CA ALA A 175 33.31 44.81 8.26
C ALA A 175 34.57 44.02 8.66
N SER A 176 35.03 43.26 7.67
CA SER A 176 36.40 42.81 7.40
C SER A 176 36.91 41.49 7.99
N SER A 177 37.12 40.58 7.04
CA SER A 177 38.42 39.95 6.71
C SER A 177 38.68 38.52 7.15
N SER A 178 39.45 37.87 6.26
CA SER A 178 40.25 36.64 6.35
C SER A 178 39.54 35.30 6.52
N ALA A 179 39.47 34.59 5.38
CA ALA A 179 39.49 33.13 5.33
C ALA A 179 40.84 32.57 5.80
N PRO A 180 40.82 31.43 6.50
CA PRO A 180 41.84 30.39 6.36
C PRO A 180 41.21 29.01 6.01
N PRO A 181 42.02 28.04 5.53
CA PRO A 181 41.55 26.84 4.84
C PRO A 181 40.98 25.77 5.80
N PRO A 182 40.19 24.79 5.28
CA PRO A 182 39.59 23.77 6.12
C PRO A 182 40.62 22.75 6.60
N ARG A 183 40.73 22.62 7.93
CA ARG A 183 41.34 21.46 8.60
C ARG A 183 40.39 20.27 8.50
N ARG A 184 40.95 19.09 8.21
CA ARG A 184 40.31 17.78 8.39
C ARG A 184 39.86 17.58 9.84
N PRO A 185 38.73 16.90 10.05
CA PRO A 185 38.57 15.95 11.15
C PRO A 185 38.39 14.55 10.54
N GLU A 186 39.32 13.62 10.74
CA GLU A 186 39.39 12.72 11.90
C GLU A 186 38.12 11.89 12.14
N HIS A 187 38.36 10.58 12.15
CA HIS A 187 37.43 9.50 12.37
C HIS A 187 36.59 9.70 13.62
N TYR A 188 35.27 9.64 13.45
CA TYR A 188 34.37 9.17 14.49
C TYR A 188 33.89 7.78 14.12
N HIS A 189 34.38 6.80 14.88
CA HIS A 189 33.80 5.47 15.00
C HIS A 189 32.50 5.65 15.79
N VAL A 190 31.35 5.39 15.17
CA VAL A 190 30.08 5.22 15.87
C VAL A 190 29.73 3.75 15.72
N ASP A 191 29.69 3.07 16.85
CA ASP A 191 29.30 1.67 16.96
C ASP A 191 27.89 1.46 16.41
N ASP A 192 27.82 0.63 15.38
CA ASP A 192 26.60 0.18 14.72
C ASP A 192 26.00 -0.96 15.55
N PRO A 193 24.81 -0.82 16.17
CA PRO A 193 24.23 -1.84 17.03
C PRO A 193 23.35 -2.80 16.23
N TYR A 194 23.86 -3.45 15.18
CA TYR A 194 23.20 -4.61 14.58
C TYR A 194 24.22 -5.60 14.01
N PRO A 195 24.18 -6.90 14.39
CA PRO A 195 25.13 -7.88 13.89
C PRO A 195 24.88 -8.18 12.42
N ALA A 196 25.98 -8.16 11.65
CA ALA A 196 26.03 -8.62 10.28
C ALA A 196 25.46 -10.04 10.17
N SER A 197 24.30 -10.16 9.51
CA SER A 197 23.79 -11.45 9.08
C SER A 197 24.65 -11.94 7.91
N ALA A 198 25.33 -13.06 8.13
CA ALA A 198 26.16 -13.73 7.16
C ALA A 198 25.37 -14.02 5.87
N VAL A 199 25.97 -13.66 4.74
CA VAL A 199 25.52 -13.99 3.39
C VAL A 199 25.55 -15.52 3.24
N PRO A 200 24.43 -16.21 2.93
CA PRO A 200 24.48 -17.59 2.50
C PRO A 200 25.06 -17.65 1.07
N PRO A 201 25.90 -18.64 0.73
CA PRO A 201 26.41 -18.78 -0.63
C PRO A 201 25.27 -19.28 -1.54
N THR A 202 24.65 -18.39 -2.31
CA THR A 202 23.75 -18.77 -3.40
C THR A 202 24.56 -19.33 -4.57
N ASN A 203 24.88 -20.62 -4.48
CA ASN A 203 25.03 -21.46 -5.66
C ASN A 203 23.62 -21.75 -6.20
N ILE A 204 23.09 -20.87 -7.06
CA ILE A 204 21.92 -21.19 -7.87
C ILE A 204 22.44 -21.56 -9.25
N ALA A 205 22.68 -22.86 -9.43
CA ALA A 205 22.69 -23.44 -10.76
C ALA A 205 21.30 -23.17 -11.35
N ALA A 206 21.25 -22.30 -12.37
CA ALA A 206 20.05 -22.07 -13.16
C ALA A 206 19.60 -23.40 -13.76
N VAL A 207 18.43 -23.89 -13.32
CA VAL A 207 17.77 -25.03 -13.95
C VAL A 207 17.28 -24.52 -15.32
N PRO A 208 17.77 -25.05 -16.45
CA PRO A 208 17.31 -24.63 -17.76
C PRO A 208 15.87 -25.08 -17.93
N VAL A 209 14.94 -24.15 -18.11
CA VAL A 209 13.61 -24.45 -18.62
C VAL A 209 13.79 -24.80 -20.09
N PRO A 210 13.55 -26.05 -20.54
CA PRO A 210 13.68 -26.34 -21.96
C PRO A 210 12.49 -25.70 -22.68
N GLN A 211 12.68 -24.97 -23.77
CA GLN A 211 11.56 -24.54 -24.59
C GLN A 211 10.85 -25.77 -25.22
N PRO A 212 9.53 -25.78 -25.41
CA PRO A 212 8.87 -26.80 -26.21
C PRO A 212 9.21 -26.55 -27.68
N PRO A 213 9.81 -27.52 -28.38
CA PRO A 213 10.27 -27.28 -29.73
C PRO A 213 9.12 -27.47 -30.73
N SER A 214 9.13 -26.64 -31.79
CA SER A 214 8.14 -26.57 -32.86
C SER A 214 7.86 -27.95 -33.49
N SER A 215 6.58 -28.35 -33.52
CA SER A 215 6.12 -29.73 -33.75
C SER A 215 6.29 -30.27 -35.19
N SER A 216 6.72 -29.46 -36.15
CA SER A 216 6.70 -29.83 -37.57
C SER A 216 8.02 -30.32 -38.17
N PHE A 217 9.15 -30.25 -37.44
CA PHE A 217 10.48 -30.59 -37.99
C PHE A 217 11.10 -31.90 -37.43
N TYR A 218 10.44 -32.58 -36.50
CA TYR A 218 11.09 -33.57 -35.62
C TYR A 218 11.47 -34.92 -36.26
N TYR A 219 10.86 -35.32 -37.37
CA TYR A 219 11.05 -36.66 -37.91
C TYR A 219 12.14 -36.77 -38.98
N LYS A 220 12.78 -35.65 -39.33
CA LYS A 220 13.87 -35.61 -40.33
C LYS A 220 15.27 -35.66 -39.72
N GLU A 221 15.38 -35.64 -38.39
CA GLU A 221 16.67 -35.72 -37.70
C GLU A 221 17.25 -37.13 -37.76
N ARG A 222 18.54 -37.22 -38.11
CA ARG A 222 19.33 -38.45 -37.97
C ARG A 222 19.37 -38.84 -36.49
N THR A 223 19.23 -40.14 -36.21
CA THR A 223 19.41 -40.67 -34.86
C THR A 223 20.82 -40.38 -34.39
N THR A 224 20.95 -39.71 -33.25
CA THR A 224 22.25 -39.36 -32.68
C THR A 224 22.70 -40.44 -31.68
N PRO A 225 24.01 -40.66 -31.48
CA PRO A 225 24.51 -41.69 -30.58
C PRO A 225 24.04 -41.49 -29.13
N GLU A 226 23.82 -40.25 -28.69
CA GLU A 226 23.35 -39.93 -27.34
C GLU A 226 21.92 -40.45 -27.10
N ARG A 227 21.04 -40.40 -28.12
CA ARG A 227 19.67 -40.94 -28.02
C ARG A 227 19.69 -42.46 -27.90
N VAL A 228 20.57 -43.11 -28.64
CA VAL A 228 20.76 -44.57 -28.61
C VAL A 228 21.30 -44.98 -27.24
N GLU A 229 22.33 -44.31 -26.75
CA GLU A 229 22.93 -44.59 -25.44
C GLU A 229 21.94 -44.35 -24.30
N TYR A 230 21.11 -43.30 -24.38
CA TYR A 230 20.06 -43.06 -23.40
C TYR A 230 19.06 -44.22 -23.33
N LEU A 231 18.53 -44.69 -24.45
CA LEU A 231 17.57 -45.79 -24.45
C LEU A 231 18.20 -47.11 -24.01
N PHE A 232 19.44 -47.37 -24.41
CA PHE A 232 20.17 -48.56 -23.98
C PHE A 232 20.44 -48.54 -22.47
N SER A 233 20.88 -47.41 -21.93
CA SER A 233 21.11 -47.24 -20.49
C SER A 233 19.82 -47.33 -19.68
N LEU A 234 18.71 -46.80 -20.19
CA LEU A 234 17.38 -46.95 -19.58
C LEU A 234 16.98 -48.43 -19.46
N GLY A 235 17.18 -49.22 -20.51
CA GLY A 235 16.94 -50.66 -20.46
C GLY A 235 17.85 -51.40 -19.47
N LYS A 236 19.12 -50.99 -19.35
CA LYS A 236 20.06 -51.56 -18.38
C LYS A 236 19.69 -51.29 -16.93
N GLN A 237 19.17 -50.09 -16.64
CA GLN A 237 18.67 -49.76 -15.30
C GLN A 237 17.55 -50.71 -14.85
N SER A 238 16.76 -51.24 -15.78
CA SER A 238 15.71 -52.20 -15.48
C SER A 238 16.23 -53.62 -15.18
N THR A 239 17.46 -53.98 -15.59
CA THR A 239 17.99 -55.35 -15.50
C THR A 239 19.23 -55.52 -14.63
N ASN A 240 19.77 -54.44 -14.06
CA ASN A 240 21.02 -54.43 -13.28
C ASN A 240 22.21 -55.12 -13.99
N GLY A 241 22.16 -55.25 -15.31
CA GLY A 241 23.13 -56.00 -16.12
C GLY A 241 23.88 -55.12 -17.12
N ALA A 242 25.02 -55.60 -17.60
CA ALA A 242 25.81 -54.91 -18.62
C ALA A 242 25.16 -54.93 -20.01
N MET A 243 24.29 -55.92 -20.27
CA MET A 243 23.61 -56.18 -21.53
C MET A 243 22.10 -56.00 -21.41
N LEU A 244 21.46 -55.72 -22.54
CA LEU A 244 20.01 -55.57 -22.62
C LEU A 244 19.33 -56.93 -22.81
N THR A 245 18.35 -57.25 -21.97
CA THR A 245 17.54 -58.47 -22.10
C THR A 245 16.29 -58.19 -22.93
N GLU A 246 15.66 -59.24 -23.44
CA GLU A 246 14.39 -59.13 -24.18
C GLU A 246 13.33 -58.35 -23.41
N LYS A 247 13.18 -58.65 -22.10
CA LYS A 247 12.22 -57.95 -21.23
C LYS A 247 12.50 -56.46 -21.13
N ALA A 248 13.78 -56.07 -21.00
CA ALA A 248 14.16 -54.66 -20.95
C ALA A 248 13.98 -53.96 -22.30
N PHE A 249 14.31 -54.63 -23.40
CA PHE A 249 14.07 -54.10 -24.74
C PHE A 249 12.58 -53.82 -24.98
N VAL A 250 11.71 -54.81 -24.70
CA VAL A 250 10.25 -54.65 -24.80
C VAL A 250 9.76 -53.54 -23.85
N HIS A 251 10.32 -53.46 -22.64
CA HIS A 251 9.94 -52.44 -21.66
C HIS A 251 10.21 -51.01 -22.15
N ILE A 252 11.35 -50.74 -22.79
CA ILE A 252 11.66 -49.42 -23.37
C ILE A 252 10.54 -48.98 -24.31
N PHE A 253 10.14 -49.83 -25.26
CA PHE A 253 9.13 -49.46 -26.26
C PHE A 253 7.72 -49.38 -25.69
N ARG A 254 7.43 -50.16 -24.64
CA ARG A 254 6.18 -50.02 -23.87
C ARG A 254 6.13 -48.70 -23.11
N MET A 255 7.22 -48.28 -22.46
CA MET A 255 7.30 -46.96 -21.82
C MET A 255 7.09 -45.84 -22.84
N ALA A 256 7.69 -45.96 -24.02
CA ALA A 256 7.45 -45.04 -25.13
C ALA A 256 6.04 -45.12 -25.76
N SER A 257 5.15 -45.99 -25.25
CA SER A 257 3.81 -46.21 -25.79
C SER A 257 3.82 -46.49 -27.30
N VAL A 258 4.81 -47.27 -27.77
CA VAL A 258 4.86 -47.72 -29.16
C VAL A 258 3.89 -48.88 -29.32
N ALA A 259 2.92 -48.73 -30.23
CA ALA A 259 1.84 -49.68 -30.45
C ALA A 259 2.28 -50.86 -31.35
N PHE A 260 3.28 -51.62 -30.91
CA PHE A 260 3.63 -52.88 -31.54
C PHE A 260 3.10 -54.06 -30.71
N PRO A 261 2.62 -55.13 -31.37
CA PRO A 261 2.47 -56.42 -30.73
C PRO A 261 3.79 -56.85 -30.08
N VAL A 262 3.71 -57.53 -28.96
CA VAL A 262 4.89 -57.90 -28.17
C VAL A 262 5.79 -58.83 -28.98
N GLU A 263 5.16 -59.70 -29.78
CA GLU A 263 5.79 -60.67 -30.65
C GLU A 263 6.72 -59.98 -31.67
N VAL A 264 6.30 -58.84 -32.22
CA VAL A 264 7.13 -58.05 -33.15
C VAL A 264 8.38 -57.51 -32.47
N LEU A 265 8.27 -57.06 -31.21
CA LEU A 265 9.43 -56.59 -30.45
C LEU A 265 10.35 -57.73 -30.04
N GLN A 266 9.80 -58.93 -29.80
CA GLN A 266 10.57 -60.14 -29.52
C GLN A 266 11.33 -60.62 -30.76
N ASP A 267 10.69 -60.60 -31.93
CA ASP A 267 11.33 -60.95 -33.21
C ASP A 267 12.44 -59.97 -33.56
N LEU A 268 12.20 -58.67 -33.38
CA LEU A 268 13.23 -57.63 -33.54
C LEU A 268 14.39 -57.84 -32.56
N PHE A 269 14.09 -58.14 -31.30
CA PHE A 269 15.14 -58.44 -30.32
C PHE A 269 15.96 -59.66 -30.73
N ALA A 270 15.30 -60.75 -31.13
CA ALA A 270 15.95 -61.99 -31.54
C ALA A 270 16.83 -61.83 -32.79
N TYR A 271 16.47 -60.92 -33.70
CA TYR A 271 17.26 -60.64 -34.91
C TYR A 271 18.62 -59.99 -34.61
N PHE A 272 18.66 -59.05 -33.66
CA PHE A 272 19.89 -58.32 -33.32
C PHE A 272 20.64 -58.89 -32.12
N ALA A 273 19.97 -59.63 -31.23
CA ALA A 273 20.61 -60.17 -30.04
C ALA A 273 21.57 -61.31 -30.36
N THR A 274 22.73 -61.30 -29.71
CA THR A 274 23.68 -62.41 -29.78
C THR A 274 23.28 -63.50 -28.79
N ARG A 275 23.26 -64.74 -29.26
CA ARG A 275 23.07 -65.91 -28.39
C ARG A 275 24.44 -66.29 -27.84
N GLY A 276 24.61 -66.22 -26.52
CA GLY A 276 25.89 -66.57 -25.91
C GLY A 276 26.33 -67.98 -26.28
N ASP A 277 27.62 -68.16 -26.56
CA ASP A 277 28.27 -69.38 -27.10
C ASP A 277 28.22 -70.64 -26.20
N GLY A 278 27.33 -70.67 -25.20
CA GLY A 278 27.21 -71.79 -24.27
C GLY A 278 25.78 -72.12 -23.92
N GLY A 279 25.11 -72.92 -24.76
CA GLY A 279 24.07 -73.93 -24.48
C GLY A 279 22.80 -73.61 -23.67
N ALA A 280 22.80 -72.59 -22.81
CA ALA A 280 21.70 -72.24 -21.89
C ALA A 280 21.59 -70.71 -21.65
N GLY A 281 22.26 -69.89 -22.47
CA GLY A 281 22.20 -68.43 -22.35
C GLY A 281 20.93 -67.84 -22.93
N THR A 282 20.18 -67.09 -22.13
CA THR A 282 19.16 -66.15 -22.62
C THR A 282 19.80 -65.19 -23.63
N ALA A 283 19.16 -64.96 -24.79
CA ALA A 283 19.67 -64.02 -25.77
C ALA A 283 19.81 -62.62 -25.13
N THR A 284 20.96 -61.98 -25.35
CA THR A 284 21.25 -60.65 -24.81
C THR A 284 21.76 -59.76 -25.91
N MET A 285 21.39 -58.49 -25.85
CA MET A 285 21.81 -57.48 -26.83
C MET A 285 22.88 -56.60 -26.22
N SER A 286 24.06 -56.59 -26.85
CA SER A 286 25.16 -55.71 -26.47
C SER A 286 24.90 -54.27 -26.89
N THR A 287 25.73 -53.32 -26.41
CA THR A 287 25.64 -51.92 -26.87
C THR A 287 25.82 -51.82 -28.38
N LYS A 288 26.73 -52.62 -28.96
CA LYS A 288 26.99 -52.63 -30.40
C LYS A 288 25.78 -53.15 -31.17
N ASP A 289 25.18 -54.24 -30.69
CA ASP A 289 23.99 -54.85 -31.28
C ASP A 289 22.79 -53.88 -31.27
N PHE A 290 22.60 -53.16 -30.16
CA PHE A 290 21.55 -52.14 -30.05
C PHE A 290 21.82 -50.91 -30.93
N GLN A 291 23.10 -50.55 -31.09
CA GLN A 291 23.52 -49.47 -31.98
C GLN A 291 23.29 -49.86 -33.44
N GLU A 292 23.54 -51.12 -33.81
CA GLU A 292 23.18 -51.67 -35.12
C GLU A 292 21.67 -51.61 -35.34
N PHE A 293 20.86 -52.09 -34.40
CA PHE A 293 19.40 -51.94 -34.43
C PHE A 293 18.97 -50.48 -34.67
N ALA A 294 19.60 -49.53 -33.99
CA ALA A 294 19.28 -48.12 -34.12
C ALA A 294 19.62 -47.54 -35.51
N THR A 295 20.56 -48.12 -36.24
CA THR A 295 20.84 -47.72 -37.63
C THR A 295 19.76 -48.20 -38.61
N TYR A 296 19.19 -49.39 -38.38
CA TYR A 296 18.08 -49.92 -39.18
C TYR A 296 16.73 -49.28 -38.85
N PHE A 297 16.52 -48.87 -37.58
CA PHE A 297 15.24 -48.32 -37.11
C PHE A 297 15.38 -46.91 -36.49
N PRO A 298 15.94 -45.92 -37.20
CA PRO A 298 16.27 -44.62 -36.64
C PRO A 298 15.04 -43.83 -36.17
N VAL A 299 13.94 -43.91 -36.93
CA VAL A 299 12.67 -43.24 -36.61
C VAL A 299 12.07 -43.78 -35.31
N LEU A 300 12.10 -45.10 -35.12
CA LEU A 300 11.59 -45.76 -33.92
C LEU A 300 12.38 -45.35 -32.67
N VAL A 301 13.71 -45.31 -32.78
CA VAL A 301 14.60 -44.87 -31.70
C VAL A 301 14.34 -43.40 -31.34
N ASN A 302 14.22 -42.51 -32.33
CA ASN A 302 13.92 -41.10 -32.10
C ASN A 302 12.55 -40.91 -31.42
N ILE A 303 11.52 -41.61 -31.88
CA ILE A 303 10.18 -41.57 -31.27
C ILE A 303 10.24 -42.07 -29.83
N ALA A 304 10.91 -43.19 -29.58
CA ALA A 304 10.99 -43.78 -28.26
C ALA A 304 11.70 -42.86 -27.27
N TYR A 305 12.86 -42.33 -27.66
CA TYR A 305 13.61 -41.34 -26.88
C TYR A 305 12.74 -40.13 -26.53
N GLN A 306 12.08 -39.54 -27.53
CA GLN A 306 11.33 -38.32 -27.33
C GLN A 306 10.09 -38.52 -26.47
N ARG A 307 9.36 -39.62 -26.66
CA ARG A 307 8.16 -39.89 -25.85
C ARG A 307 8.50 -40.14 -24.40
N ILE A 308 9.55 -40.92 -24.13
CA ILE A 308 9.99 -41.20 -22.75
C ILE A 308 10.50 -39.92 -22.07
N THR A 309 11.35 -39.14 -22.75
CA THR A 309 11.86 -37.88 -22.19
C THR A 309 10.75 -36.85 -21.97
N ASN A 310 9.79 -36.75 -22.88
CA ASN A 310 8.60 -35.91 -22.70
C ASN A 310 7.76 -36.38 -21.50
N GLN A 311 7.53 -37.68 -21.34
CA GLN A 311 6.78 -38.21 -20.20
C GLN A 311 7.47 -37.86 -18.87
N HIS A 312 8.78 -38.10 -18.74
CA HIS A 312 9.52 -37.72 -17.54
C HIS A 312 9.46 -36.21 -17.27
N ARG A 313 9.53 -35.40 -18.33
CA ARG A 313 9.42 -33.95 -18.24
C ARG A 313 8.03 -33.51 -17.78
N GLU A 314 6.97 -34.12 -18.31
CA GLU A 314 5.59 -33.87 -17.87
C GLU A 314 5.38 -34.24 -16.40
N GLU A 315 5.91 -35.38 -15.96
CA GLU A 315 5.85 -35.82 -14.56
C GLU A 315 6.59 -34.85 -13.63
N ALA A 316 7.79 -34.39 -14.04
CA ALA A 316 8.56 -33.39 -13.30
C ALA A 316 7.82 -32.04 -13.20
N ILE A 317 7.19 -31.59 -14.29
CA ILE A 317 6.38 -30.37 -14.30
C ILE A 317 5.17 -30.54 -13.36
N ARG A 318 4.47 -31.67 -13.42
CA ARG A 318 3.32 -31.96 -12.53
C ARG A 318 3.74 -31.96 -11.06
N ALA A 319 4.88 -32.57 -10.73
CA ALA A 319 5.41 -32.57 -9.37
C ALA A 319 5.77 -31.15 -8.89
N ALA A 320 6.45 -30.36 -9.73
CA ALA A 320 6.79 -28.98 -9.43
C ALA A 320 5.55 -28.08 -9.25
N GLN A 321 4.52 -28.26 -10.08
CA GLN A 321 3.24 -27.55 -9.93
C GLN A 321 2.56 -27.88 -8.59
N LEU A 322 2.55 -29.14 -8.20
CA LEU A 322 1.97 -29.56 -6.93
C LEU A 322 2.73 -28.96 -5.73
N GLU A 323 4.06 -28.93 -5.79
CA GLU A 323 4.88 -28.33 -4.74
C GLU A 323 4.68 -26.80 -4.66
N ASN A 324 4.69 -26.12 -5.81
CA ASN A 324 4.37 -24.68 -5.87
C ASN A 324 2.98 -24.39 -5.30
N SER A 325 1.98 -25.25 -5.57
CA SER A 325 0.63 -25.07 -5.02
C SER A 325 0.61 -25.16 -3.49
N LYS A 326 1.43 -26.03 -2.89
CA LYS A 326 1.57 -26.13 -1.43
C LYS A 326 2.26 -24.89 -0.86
N GLN A 327 3.34 -24.43 -1.50
CA GLN A 327 4.06 -23.23 -1.08
C GLN A 327 3.16 -21.99 -1.12
N VAL A 328 2.37 -21.82 -2.19
CA VAL A 328 1.40 -20.72 -2.30
C VAL A 328 0.34 -20.81 -1.19
N LYS A 329 -0.19 -22.01 -0.90
CA LYS A 329 -1.14 -22.19 0.21
C LYS A 329 -0.52 -21.85 1.57
N HIS A 330 0.74 -22.24 1.79
CA HIS A 330 1.46 -21.90 3.02
C HIS A 330 1.66 -20.39 3.15
N ALA A 331 2.15 -19.74 2.09
CA ALA A 331 2.34 -18.29 2.07
C ALA A 331 1.03 -17.52 2.31
N ARG A 332 -0.09 -17.99 1.74
CA ARG A 332 -1.42 -17.39 2.00
C ARG A 332 -1.83 -17.48 3.46
N ARG A 333 -1.60 -18.63 4.12
CA ARG A 333 -1.88 -18.79 5.56
C ARG A 333 -1.05 -17.82 6.41
N GLN A 334 0.23 -17.65 6.07
CA GLN A 334 1.09 -16.70 6.77
C GLN A 334 0.62 -15.25 6.59
N LEU A 335 0.15 -14.89 5.39
CA LEU A 335 -0.46 -13.57 5.16
C LEU A 335 -1.72 -13.35 5.99
N GLU A 336 -2.60 -14.36 6.09
CA GLU A 336 -3.80 -14.30 6.92
C GLU A 336 -3.46 -14.14 8.40
N GLU A 337 -2.47 -14.87 8.89
CA GLU A 337 -2.00 -14.78 10.28
C GLU A 337 -1.41 -13.40 10.60
N LEU A 338 -0.54 -12.86 9.73
CA LEU A 338 0.02 -11.52 9.90
C LEU A 338 -1.06 -10.43 9.82
N ALA A 339 -2.05 -10.59 8.94
CA ALA A 339 -3.17 -9.67 8.86
C ALA A 339 -4.01 -9.68 10.15
N ALA A 340 -4.23 -10.86 10.74
CA ALA A 340 -4.92 -11.00 12.02
C ALA A 340 -4.12 -10.33 13.16
N GLN A 341 -2.80 -10.50 13.19
CA GLN A 341 -1.93 -9.84 14.17
C GLN A 341 -1.96 -8.31 14.04
N LEU A 342 -1.91 -7.77 12.81
CA LEU A 342 -2.05 -6.34 12.56
C LEU A 342 -3.41 -5.80 12.99
N ALA A 343 -4.49 -6.56 12.74
CA ALA A 343 -5.82 -6.18 13.19
C ALA A 343 -5.93 -6.15 14.73
N ALA A 344 -5.34 -7.13 15.42
CA ALA A 344 -5.28 -7.17 16.87
C ALA A 344 -4.49 -5.98 17.44
N ALA A 345 -3.30 -5.68 16.88
CA ALA A 345 -2.49 -4.54 17.29
C ALA A 345 -3.20 -3.19 17.09
N ARG A 346 -3.92 -3.02 15.96
CA ARG A 346 -4.74 -1.82 15.73
C ARG A 346 -5.86 -1.67 16.75
N LYS A 347 -6.51 -2.77 17.12
CA LYS A 347 -7.57 -2.75 18.14
C LYS A 347 -7.01 -2.38 19.52
N GLU A 348 -5.84 -2.91 19.88
CA GLU A 348 -5.16 -2.55 21.13
C GLU A 348 -4.80 -1.06 21.15
N MET A 349 -4.23 -0.54 20.06
CA MET A 349 -3.93 0.89 19.92
C MET A 349 -5.18 1.77 20.08
N GLN A 350 -6.30 1.40 19.46
CA GLN A 350 -7.55 2.15 19.64
C GLN A 350 -8.05 2.11 21.09
N GLN A 351 -7.89 0.99 21.79
CA GLN A 351 -8.27 0.89 23.19
C GLN A 351 -7.38 1.75 24.09
N THR A 352 -6.07 1.81 23.81
CA THR A 352 -5.15 2.65 24.57
C THR A 352 -5.39 4.13 24.30
N GLU A 353 -5.66 4.52 23.05
CA GLU A 353 -6.07 5.89 22.69
C GLU A 353 -7.37 6.31 23.40
N GLN A 354 -8.40 5.44 23.40
CA GLN A 354 -9.64 5.71 24.12
C GLN A 354 -9.40 5.84 25.64
N ARG A 355 -8.55 4.99 26.20
CA ARG A 355 -8.18 5.09 27.62
C ARG A 355 -7.43 6.39 27.91
N GLN A 356 -6.52 6.81 27.03
CA GLN A 356 -5.80 8.07 27.17
C GLN A 356 -6.76 9.26 27.08
N ALA A 357 -7.71 9.25 26.14
CA ALA A 357 -8.72 10.30 26.01
C ALA A 357 -9.57 10.45 27.28
N ARG A 358 -10.03 9.34 27.86
CA ARG A 358 -10.75 9.35 29.15
C ARG A 358 -9.91 9.93 30.28
N LEU A 359 -8.66 9.50 30.39
CA LEU A 359 -7.75 10.04 31.42
C LEU A 359 -7.46 11.53 31.21
N GLN A 360 -7.42 12.01 29.97
CA GLN A 360 -7.28 13.45 29.68
C GLN A 360 -8.53 14.23 30.07
N GLU A 361 -9.72 13.68 29.84
CA GLU A 361 -10.99 14.26 30.29
C GLU A 361 -11.06 14.33 31.81
N ASP A 362 -10.75 13.24 32.52
CA ASP A 362 -10.67 13.20 33.98
C ASP A 362 -9.68 14.25 34.53
N LEU A 363 -8.49 14.36 33.90
CA LEU A 363 -7.50 15.38 34.28
C LEU A 363 -8.00 16.79 34.02
N TYR A 364 -8.73 17.02 32.93
CA TYR A 364 -9.33 18.30 32.62
C TYR A 364 -10.37 18.70 33.67
N GLU A 365 -11.27 17.78 34.05
CA GLU A 365 -12.27 18.01 35.10
C GLU A 365 -11.61 18.35 36.45
N LEU A 366 -10.60 17.57 36.85
CA LEU A 366 -9.85 17.82 38.08
C LEU A 366 -9.13 19.17 38.07
N ASN A 367 -8.60 19.59 36.93
CA ASN A 367 -7.98 20.91 36.78
C ASN A 367 -9.02 22.03 36.85
N MET A 368 -10.20 21.83 36.25
CA MET A 368 -11.32 22.77 36.32
C MET A 368 -11.78 22.99 37.77
N GLN A 369 -11.90 21.92 38.56
CA GLN A 369 -12.24 22.01 39.99
C GLN A 369 -11.17 22.72 40.83
N ARG A 370 -9.92 22.75 40.37
CA ARG A 370 -8.81 23.45 41.02
C ARG A 370 -8.63 24.89 40.52
N ASP A 371 -9.39 25.32 39.52
CA ASP A 371 -9.28 26.66 38.97
C ASP A 371 -9.68 27.70 40.03
N PRO A 372 -8.82 28.68 40.36
CA PRO A 372 -9.15 29.71 41.33
C PRO A 372 -10.44 30.46 41.01
N GLY A 373 -10.80 30.61 39.73
CA GLY A 373 -12.07 31.23 39.32
C GLY A 373 -13.28 30.41 39.76
N TYR A 374 -13.26 29.11 39.47
CA TYR A 374 -14.33 28.19 39.86
C TYR A 374 -14.46 28.08 41.39
N CYS A 375 -13.35 27.98 42.12
CA CYS A 375 -13.37 27.97 43.58
C CYS A 375 -13.96 29.25 44.19
N GLN A 376 -13.71 30.42 43.57
CA GLN A 376 -14.29 31.69 44.03
C GLN A 376 -15.80 31.74 43.81
N GLU A 377 -16.29 31.23 42.67
CA GLU A 377 -17.72 31.13 42.39
C GLU A 377 -18.41 30.16 43.35
N GLU A 378 -17.81 29.00 43.61
CA GLU A 378 -18.28 28.03 44.59
C GLU A 378 -18.32 28.63 46.01
N GLN A 379 -17.26 29.33 46.42
CA GLN A 379 -17.21 30.01 47.71
C GLN A 379 -18.31 31.09 47.82
N ALA A 380 -18.56 31.86 46.76
CA ALA A 380 -19.61 32.87 46.75
C ALA A 380 -21.02 32.25 46.90
N LEU A 381 -21.24 31.06 46.32
CA LEU A 381 -22.48 30.30 46.53
C LEU A 381 -22.62 29.84 47.99
N LEU A 382 -21.56 29.29 48.58
CA LEU A 382 -21.54 28.89 49.99
C LEU A 382 -21.80 30.09 50.94
N ASP A 383 -21.16 31.23 50.68
CA ASP A 383 -21.35 32.45 51.46
C ASP A 383 -22.80 32.95 51.39
N LYS A 384 -23.44 32.81 50.22
CA LYS A 384 -24.86 33.12 50.02
C LYS A 384 -25.76 32.17 50.81
N GLU A 385 -25.47 30.86 50.83
CA GLU A 385 -26.22 29.89 51.64
C GLU A 385 -26.13 30.20 53.13
N VAL A 386 -24.93 30.51 53.63
CA VAL A 386 -24.72 30.93 55.02
C VAL A 386 -25.50 32.20 55.34
N SER A 387 -25.51 33.16 54.41
CA SER A 387 -26.26 34.42 54.57
C SER A 387 -27.77 34.17 54.63
N VAL A 388 -28.31 33.32 53.75
CA VAL A 388 -29.72 32.90 53.76
C VAL A 388 -30.07 32.19 55.07
N PHE A 389 -29.20 31.31 55.56
CA PHE A 389 -29.38 30.62 56.84
C PHE A 389 -29.47 31.62 58.01
N LYS A 390 -28.53 32.56 58.11
CA LYS A 390 -28.54 33.61 59.16
C LYS A 390 -29.78 34.49 59.08
N TYR A 391 -30.25 34.79 57.87
CA TYR A 391 -31.48 35.56 57.69
C TYR A 391 -32.72 34.79 58.17
N ARG A 392 -32.83 33.50 57.81
CA ARG A 392 -33.89 32.61 58.31
C ARG A 392 -33.87 32.49 59.84
N GLU A 393 -32.68 32.40 60.44
CA GLU A 393 -32.54 32.36 61.89
C GLU A 393 -33.03 33.67 62.53
N ARG A 394 -32.68 34.83 61.94
CA ARG A 394 -33.15 36.13 62.41
C ARG A 394 -34.66 36.26 62.31
N LEU A 395 -35.25 35.90 61.17
CA LEU A 395 -36.71 35.87 61.00
C LEU A 395 -37.38 35.00 62.06
N SER A 396 -36.85 33.79 62.31
CA SER A 396 -37.38 32.91 63.34
C SER A 396 -37.28 33.50 64.75
N ARG A 397 -36.23 34.29 65.05
CA ARG A 397 -36.12 35.02 66.33
C ARG A 397 -37.15 36.15 66.41
N GLU A 398 -37.30 36.93 65.35
CA GLU A 398 -38.30 38.00 65.27
C GLU A 398 -39.73 37.46 65.41
N GLU A 399 -40.06 36.34 64.75
CA GLU A 399 -41.34 35.65 64.89
C GLU A 399 -41.62 35.26 66.36
N ARG A 400 -40.65 34.67 67.05
CA ARG A 400 -40.77 34.35 68.49
C ARG A 400 -40.94 35.59 69.37
N ASP A 401 -40.32 36.70 69.01
CA ASP A 401 -40.45 37.97 69.75
C ASP A 401 -41.84 38.58 69.54
N TYR A 402 -42.37 38.55 68.31
CA TYR A 402 -43.74 38.97 68.02
C TYR A 402 -44.77 38.09 68.73
N GLU A 403 -44.58 36.77 68.77
CA GLU A 403 -45.42 35.85 69.54
C GLU A 403 -45.42 36.21 71.03
N ARG A 404 -44.23 36.46 71.62
CA ARG A 404 -44.12 36.91 73.01
C ARG A 404 -44.86 38.22 73.26
N LEU A 405 -44.69 39.21 72.38
CA LEU A 405 -45.37 40.50 72.49
C LEU A 405 -46.89 40.38 72.35
N ALA A 406 -47.37 39.51 71.46
CA ALA A 406 -48.79 39.23 71.26
C ALA A 406 -49.41 38.57 72.51
N ILE A 407 -48.71 37.59 73.09
CA ILE A 407 -49.11 36.96 74.36
C ILE A 407 -49.15 38.00 75.48
N GLU A 408 -48.16 38.88 75.56
CA GLU A 408 -48.10 39.93 76.59
C GLU A 408 -49.26 40.94 76.46
N ARG A 409 -49.55 41.40 75.24
CA ARG A 409 -50.72 42.26 74.95
C ARG A 409 -52.02 41.56 75.34
N ARG A 410 -52.17 40.27 75.03
CA ARG A 410 -53.34 39.48 75.42
C ARG A 410 -53.47 39.39 76.95
N LYS A 411 -52.37 39.14 77.67
CA LYS A 411 -52.35 39.15 79.14
C LYS A 411 -52.72 40.51 79.71
N ARG A 412 -52.20 41.62 79.17
CA ARG A 412 -52.55 42.98 79.60
C ARG A 412 -54.02 43.31 79.31
N ALA A 413 -54.56 42.91 78.17
CA ALA A 413 -55.98 43.08 77.83
C ALA A 413 -56.91 42.30 78.77
N VAL A 414 -56.52 41.07 79.17
CA VAL A 414 -57.24 40.30 80.18
C VAL A 414 -57.15 41.01 81.54
N ALA A 415 -55.96 41.45 81.97
CA ALA A 415 -55.78 42.15 83.24
C ALA A 415 -56.52 43.50 83.31
N SER A 416 -56.59 44.27 82.21
CA SER A 416 -57.39 45.49 82.12
C SER A 416 -58.89 45.20 82.12
N SER A 417 -59.33 44.11 81.47
CA SER A 417 -60.72 43.63 81.57
C SER A 417 -61.08 43.18 82.99
N THR A 418 -60.14 42.62 83.76
CA THR A 418 -60.36 42.25 85.17
C THR A 418 -60.46 43.49 86.07
N ARG A 419 -59.65 44.54 85.82
CA ARG A 419 -59.76 45.84 86.50
C ARG A 419 -61.03 46.62 86.14
N ALA A 420 -61.50 46.49 84.90
CA ALA A 420 -62.77 47.10 84.45
C ALA A 420 -63.99 46.39 85.06
N ARG A 421 -63.89 45.10 85.43
CA ARG A 421 -64.93 44.38 86.17
C ARG A 421 -64.93 44.67 87.68
N SER A 422 -63.87 45.26 88.24
CA SER A 422 -63.80 45.63 89.66
C SER A 422 -64.15 47.10 89.95
N ASN A 423 -64.41 47.92 88.93
CA ASN A 423 -64.97 49.27 89.06
C ASN A 423 -66.24 49.37 88.20
N SER A 424 -67.27 48.64 88.61
CA SER A 424 -68.65 48.98 88.23
C SER A 424 -69.24 49.87 89.33
N PRO A 425 -69.59 51.13 89.05
CA PRO A 425 -70.33 51.96 89.98
C PRO A 425 -71.77 51.45 90.07
N GLN A 426 -72.15 51.07 91.28
CA GLN A 426 -73.52 50.84 91.69
C GLN A 426 -74.24 52.20 91.65
N GLY A 427 -75.01 52.43 90.58
CA GLY A 427 -75.87 53.59 90.42
C GLY A 427 -77.21 53.13 89.89
N GLY A 428 -78.13 52.82 90.80
CA GLY A 428 -79.51 52.50 90.49
C GLY A 428 -80.18 53.68 89.79
N TYR A 429 -80.78 53.41 88.64
CA TYR A 429 -81.80 54.29 88.08
C TYR A 429 -83.16 53.72 88.48
N ASP A 430 -83.76 54.41 89.43
CA ASP A 430 -85.17 54.33 89.79
C ASP A 430 -86.02 54.94 88.66
N SER A 431 -87.16 54.32 88.41
CA SER A 431 -88.08 54.61 87.33
C SER A 431 -89.34 55.25 87.89
N SER A 432 -89.25 56.47 88.42
CA SER A 432 -90.46 57.23 88.75
C SER A 432 -90.21 58.73 88.99
N ARG A 433 -90.44 59.55 87.96
CA ARG A 433 -91.24 60.78 88.10
C ARG A 433 -91.51 61.43 86.74
N TYR A 434 -92.79 61.39 86.37
CA TYR A 434 -93.59 62.51 85.82
C TYR A 434 -92.83 63.60 85.09
N GLY A 435 -93.15 63.97 83.86
CA GLY A 435 -94.45 63.93 83.19
C GLY A 435 -94.47 65.06 82.13
N PRO A 436 -95.52 65.11 81.30
CA PRO A 436 -95.49 65.69 79.96
C PRO A 436 -95.92 67.16 79.90
N ARG A 437 -95.95 67.69 78.68
CA ARG A 437 -96.57 68.94 78.17
C ARG A 437 -95.60 70.11 78.02
N ASP A 438 -95.65 70.89 76.95
CA ASP A 438 -96.49 70.98 75.74
C ASP A 438 -95.64 71.60 74.63
#